data_AF-A0A7K2MLS7-F1
#
_entry.id   AF-A0A7K2MLS7-F1
#
_cell.length_a   1.000
_cell.length_b   1.000
_cell.length_c   1.000
_cell.angle_alpha   90.00
_cell.angle_beta   90.00
_cell.angle_gamma   90.00
#
_symmetry.space_group_name_H-M   'P 1'
#
loop_
_entity.id
_entity.type
_entity.pdbx_description
1 polymer ?
#
loop_
_entity_poly.entity_id
_entity_poly.type
_entity_poly.pdbx_seq_one_letter_code
_entity_poly.pdbx_strand_id
1 'polypeptide(L)'
;MAAARTEFKRGSRGRGPGPRFRAVGRALRLPVTGTARGIRRATHAHGAGESGLGKLIELHGVNGAGDVMITVALASTVFFSVPTDEARGRVALYLAITMAPFTLLAPVIGPLLDRLPHGRRAAMACAMGARALLALVLSGAVVTGGIELYPAALGVLVASKAYGVVRSAVVPRLLPPRVSLVKANSRVTLCGLLATGVAAPIGAGLQQVGPRWPLYGAFLI
;
A
#
# COMPACT_ATOMS: atom_id res chain seq x y z
N MET A 1 -73.10 -30.79 30.83
CA MET A 1 -72.29 -30.19 29.74
C MET A 1 -71.53 -29.02 30.34
N ALA A 2 -70.24 -28.87 30.02
CA ALA A 2 -69.23 -27.93 30.58
C ALA A 2 -68.63 -28.35 31.93
N ALA A 3 -67.33 -28.24 32.23
CA ALA A 3 -66.20 -27.61 31.53
C ALA A 3 -64.89 -28.34 31.89
N ALA A 4 -64.03 -28.60 30.90
CA ALA A 4 -62.71 -29.19 31.08
C ALA A 4 -61.66 -28.10 31.35
N ARG A 5 -60.86 -28.29 32.40
CA ARG A 5 -59.71 -27.46 32.79
C ARG A 5 -58.64 -27.45 31.69
N THR A 6 -58.22 -26.26 31.27
CA THR A 6 -57.01 -26.05 30.46
C THR A 6 -55.80 -25.84 31.38
N GLU A 7 -54.84 -26.77 31.37
CA GLU A 7 -53.51 -26.59 31.96
C GLU A 7 -52.60 -25.76 31.04
N PHE A 8 -52.00 -24.71 31.60
CA PHE A 8 -51.07 -23.82 30.90
C PHE A 8 -49.63 -24.33 31.08
N LYS A 9 -49.07 -24.98 30.05
CA LYS A 9 -47.69 -25.50 30.08
C LYS A 9 -46.69 -24.38 29.72
N ARG A 10 -45.84 -24.05 30.69
CA ARG A 10 -44.82 -22.97 30.68
C ARG A 10 -43.77 -23.19 29.57
N GLY A 11 -43.60 -22.18 28.71
CA GLY A 11 -42.63 -22.20 27.61
C GLY A 11 -41.17 -22.26 28.06
N SER A 12 -40.41 -23.18 27.46
CA SER A 12 -38.96 -23.30 27.57
C SER A 12 -38.29 -22.10 26.87
N ARG A 13 -37.53 -21.30 27.63
CA ARG A 13 -36.67 -20.24 27.09
C ARG A 13 -35.47 -20.88 26.39
N GLY A 14 -35.38 -20.69 25.08
CA GLY A 14 -34.24 -21.10 24.25
C GLY A 14 -32.92 -20.58 24.81
N ARG A 15 -32.00 -21.50 25.04
CA ARG A 15 -30.64 -21.26 25.52
C ARG A 15 -29.79 -20.76 24.35
N GLY A 16 -29.41 -19.48 24.37
CA GLY A 16 -28.51 -18.90 23.38
C GLY A 16 -27.13 -19.57 23.36
N PRO A 17 -26.40 -19.50 22.22
CA PRO A 17 -25.13 -20.19 22.04
C PRO A 17 -24.05 -19.64 23.00
N GLY A 18 -23.32 -20.57 23.62
CA GLY A 18 -22.48 -20.32 24.79
C GLY A 18 -21.25 -19.41 24.59
N PRO A 19 -20.60 -19.00 25.70
CA PRO A 19 -19.52 -18.00 25.75
C PRO A 19 -18.24 -18.36 24.97
N ARG A 20 -18.09 -19.62 24.54
CA ARG A 20 -16.91 -20.10 23.80
C ARG A 20 -16.80 -19.53 22.38
N PHE A 21 -17.93 -19.19 21.73
CA PHE A 21 -17.91 -18.59 20.39
C PHE A 21 -17.53 -17.09 20.39
N ARG A 22 -17.67 -16.38 21.51
CA ARG A 22 -17.27 -14.97 21.63
C ARG A 22 -15.76 -14.77 21.88
N ALA A 23 -15.07 -15.77 22.41
CA ALA A 23 -13.64 -15.69 22.72
C ALA A 23 -12.76 -15.71 21.45
N VAL A 24 -13.13 -16.53 20.46
CA VAL A 24 -12.41 -16.66 19.19
C VAL A 24 -12.47 -15.36 18.37
N GLY A 25 -13.60 -14.65 18.40
CA GLY A 25 -13.76 -13.36 17.70
C GLY A 25 -12.96 -12.19 18.29
N ARG A 26 -12.52 -12.27 19.56
CA ARG A 26 -11.66 -11.24 20.18
C ARG A 26 -10.18 -11.49 19.94
N ALA A 27 -9.74 -12.75 19.90
CA ALA A 27 -8.34 -13.10 19.69
C ALA A 27 -7.80 -12.63 18.33
N LEU A 28 -8.62 -12.64 17.27
CA LEU A 28 -8.23 -12.11 15.96
C LEU A 28 -8.19 -10.58 15.86
N ARG A 29 -8.89 -9.84 16.74
CA ARG A 29 -9.02 -8.37 16.64
C ARG A 29 -8.03 -7.58 17.50
N LEU A 30 -7.37 -8.25 18.44
CA LEU A 30 -6.47 -7.63 19.41
C LEU A 30 -5.03 -7.38 18.92
N PRO A 31 -4.37 -8.22 18.08
CA PRO A 31 -2.97 -7.96 17.72
C PRO A 31 -2.82 -6.79 16.74
N VAL A 32 -3.74 -6.64 15.77
CA VAL A 32 -3.65 -5.62 14.70
C VAL A 32 -4.00 -4.21 15.20
N THR A 33 -4.94 -4.10 16.15
CA THR A 33 -5.39 -2.79 16.64
C THR A 33 -4.40 -2.15 17.59
N GLY A 34 -3.63 -2.95 18.36
CA GLY A 34 -2.57 -2.47 19.24
C GLY A 34 -1.37 -1.90 18.48
N THR A 35 -0.88 -2.63 17.47
CA THR A 35 0.24 -2.19 16.62
C THR A 35 -0.14 -0.94 15.81
N ALA A 36 -1.33 -0.89 15.22
CA ALA A 36 -1.82 0.29 14.50
C ALA A 36 -1.90 1.53 15.40
N ARG A 37 -2.35 1.38 16.65
CA ARG A 37 -2.36 2.48 17.64
C ARG A 37 -0.96 2.91 18.03
N GLY A 38 -0.02 1.97 18.17
CA GLY A 38 1.38 2.25 18.48
C GLY A 38 2.07 3.04 17.37
N ILE A 39 1.91 2.60 16.11
CA ILE A 39 2.40 3.30 14.91
C ILE A 39 1.83 4.71 14.90
N ARG A 40 0.50 4.86 15.04
CA ARG A 40 -0.16 6.17 15.02
C ARG A 40 0.35 7.11 16.10
N ARG A 41 0.62 6.61 17.31
CA ARG A 41 1.21 7.43 18.39
C ARG A 41 2.62 7.88 18.02
N ALA A 42 3.45 6.99 17.47
CA ALA A 42 4.83 7.30 17.12
C ALA A 42 4.96 8.25 15.91
N THR A 43 4.12 8.10 14.89
CA THR A 43 4.12 8.93 13.68
C THR A 43 3.53 10.31 13.95
N HIS A 44 2.48 10.42 14.79
CA HIS A 44 1.85 11.70 15.12
C HIS A 44 2.55 12.51 16.23
N ALA A 45 3.61 11.96 16.85
CA ALA A 45 4.36 12.63 17.91
C ALA A 45 5.04 13.95 17.48
N HIS A 46 5.29 14.82 18.45
CA HIS A 46 5.96 16.13 18.30
C HIS A 46 5.26 17.11 17.33
N GLY A 47 3.93 17.16 17.34
CA GLY A 47 3.14 18.05 16.46
C GLY A 47 3.07 17.58 15.00
N ALA A 48 3.66 16.42 14.68
CA ALA A 48 3.58 15.82 13.35
C ALA A 48 2.13 15.46 12.97
N GLY A 49 1.28 15.17 13.96
CA GLY A 49 -0.12 14.87 13.70
C GLY A 49 -0.94 16.07 13.20
N GLU A 50 -0.72 17.25 13.78
CA GLU A 50 -1.44 18.49 13.45
C GLU A 50 -0.96 19.10 12.13
N SER A 51 0.35 19.07 11.90
CA SER A 51 0.97 19.52 10.64
C SER A 51 0.73 18.58 9.45
N GLY A 52 0.22 17.37 9.67
CA GLY A 52 0.01 16.35 8.63
C GLY A 52 1.24 15.49 8.30
N LEU A 53 2.41 15.80 8.85
CA LEU A 53 3.63 15.00 8.67
C LEU A 53 3.47 13.54 9.13
N GLY A 54 2.72 13.30 10.21
CA GLY A 54 2.45 11.95 10.72
C GLY A 54 1.73 11.08 9.68
N LYS A 55 0.73 11.64 8.99
CA LYS A 55 0.03 10.95 7.91
C LYS A 55 0.95 10.69 6.71
N LEU A 56 1.86 11.61 6.41
CA LEU A 56 2.84 11.43 5.33
C LEU A 56 3.85 10.32 5.66
N ILE A 57 4.29 10.22 6.92
CA ILE A 57 5.16 9.13 7.39
C ILE A 57 4.47 7.78 7.19
N GLU A 58 3.23 7.65 7.64
CA GLU A 58 2.43 6.43 7.47
C GLU A 58 2.23 6.09 5.98
N LEU A 59 1.88 7.08 5.17
CA LEU A 59 1.68 6.91 3.73
C LEU A 59 2.96 6.45 3.02
N HIS A 60 4.13 6.94 3.42
CA HIS A 60 5.39 6.48 2.85
C HIS A 60 5.71 5.04 3.24
N GLY A 61 5.38 4.63 4.47
CA GLY A 61 5.45 3.23 4.88
C GLY A 61 4.58 2.33 4.00
N VAL A 62 3.33 2.73 3.78
CA VAL A 62 2.38 2.02 2.91
C VAL A 62 2.89 1.93 1.47
N ASN A 63 3.33 3.04 0.89
CA ASN A 63 3.92 3.05 -0.46
C ASN A 63 5.11 2.08 -0.56
N GLY A 64 6.04 2.13 0.40
CA GLY A 64 7.21 1.25 0.43
C GLY A 64 6.84 -0.22 0.55
N ALA A 65 5.94 -0.56 1.49
CA ALA A 65 5.41 -1.92 1.65
C ALA A 65 4.80 -2.45 0.35
N GLY A 66 4.06 -1.59 -0.33
CA GLY A 66 3.50 -1.89 -1.62
C GLY A 66 4.53 -2.10 -2.73
N ASP A 67 5.59 -1.30 -2.78
CA ASP A 67 6.66 -1.40 -3.79
C ASP A 67 7.43 -2.71 -3.63
N VAL A 68 7.70 -3.12 -2.40
CA VAL A 68 8.41 -4.39 -2.16
C VAL A 68 7.54 -5.59 -2.52
N MET A 69 6.22 -5.56 -2.29
CA MET A 69 5.33 -6.65 -2.72
C MET A 69 5.28 -6.82 -4.24
N ILE A 70 5.22 -5.71 -4.99
CA ILE A 70 5.30 -5.72 -6.46
C ILE A 70 6.68 -6.25 -6.90
N THR A 71 7.75 -5.81 -6.24
CA THR A 71 9.12 -6.28 -6.53
C THR A 71 9.25 -7.78 -6.32
N VAL A 72 8.68 -8.34 -5.24
CA VAL A 72 8.67 -9.79 -4.99
C VAL A 72 7.93 -10.54 -6.09
N ALA A 73 6.75 -10.06 -6.50
CA ALA A 73 5.99 -10.68 -7.58
C ALA A 73 6.77 -10.68 -8.91
N LEU A 74 7.30 -9.52 -9.29
CA LEU A 74 8.05 -9.34 -10.53
C LEU A 74 9.38 -10.11 -10.53
N ALA A 75 10.06 -10.18 -9.38
CA ALA A 75 11.33 -10.88 -9.27
C ALA A 75 11.18 -12.36 -9.64
N SER A 76 10.06 -12.97 -9.23
CA SER A 76 9.74 -14.36 -9.55
C SER A 76 9.33 -14.59 -11.00
N THR A 77 8.89 -13.57 -11.74
CA THR A 77 8.31 -13.75 -13.09
C THR A 77 9.17 -13.19 -14.21
N VAL A 78 9.83 -12.06 -14.01
CA VAL A 78 10.55 -11.34 -15.07
C VAL A 78 11.98 -11.85 -15.24
N PHE A 79 12.67 -12.24 -14.16
CA PHE A 79 14.09 -12.62 -14.23
C PHE A 79 14.35 -14.04 -14.77
N PHE A 80 13.33 -14.88 -14.90
CA PHE A 80 13.49 -16.31 -15.27
C PHE A 80 12.89 -16.70 -16.63
N SER A 81 12.50 -15.77 -17.50
CA SER A 81 11.86 -16.13 -18.79
C SER A 81 12.07 -15.16 -19.96
N VAL A 82 13.31 -14.74 -20.27
CA VAL A 82 13.57 -13.98 -21.52
C VAL A 82 14.88 -14.40 -22.20
N PRO A 83 14.80 -15.00 -23.40
CA PRO A 83 15.93 -15.20 -24.32
C PRO A 83 16.56 -13.86 -24.79
N THR A 84 17.88 -13.82 -24.91
CA THR A 84 18.75 -12.63 -25.06
C THR A 84 18.93 -12.12 -26.50
N ASP A 85 18.14 -12.60 -27.45
CA ASP A 85 18.43 -12.54 -28.89
C ASP A 85 18.03 -11.22 -29.62
N GLU A 86 17.36 -10.27 -28.95
CA GLU A 86 17.12 -8.89 -29.46
C GLU A 86 17.56 -7.79 -28.46
N ALA A 87 18.70 -7.98 -27.81
CA ALA A 87 19.07 -7.23 -26.61
C ALA A 87 19.16 -5.70 -26.77
N ARG A 88 19.62 -5.15 -27.90
CA ARG A 88 19.95 -3.70 -27.99
C ARG A 88 18.73 -2.79 -28.09
N GLY A 89 17.76 -3.12 -28.95
CA GLY A 89 16.54 -2.31 -29.13
C GLY A 89 15.65 -2.37 -27.89
N ARG A 90 15.54 -3.54 -27.27
CA ARG A 90 14.80 -3.72 -26.01
C ARG A 90 15.48 -3.03 -24.84
N VAL A 91 16.81 -3.05 -24.75
CA VAL A 91 17.56 -2.30 -23.72
C VAL A 91 17.42 -0.79 -23.90
N ALA A 92 17.50 -0.28 -25.13
CA ALA A 92 17.28 1.14 -25.40
C ALA A 92 15.85 1.58 -25.04
N LEU A 93 14.85 0.75 -25.35
CA LEU A 93 13.46 0.98 -24.96
C LEU A 93 13.30 0.94 -23.43
N TYR A 94 13.90 -0.04 -22.75
CA TYR A 94 13.91 -0.08 -21.29
C TYR A 94 14.56 1.16 -20.68
N LEU A 95 15.72 1.56 -21.15
CA LEU A 95 16.41 2.77 -20.69
C LEU A 95 15.57 4.02 -20.94
N ALA A 96 14.95 4.14 -22.12
CA ALA A 96 14.06 5.24 -22.46
C ALA A 96 12.87 5.29 -21.51
N ILE A 97 12.18 4.16 -21.26
CA ILE A 97 11.02 4.15 -20.35
C ILE A 97 11.46 4.33 -18.89
N THR A 98 12.67 3.94 -18.52
CA THR A 98 13.22 4.18 -17.17
C THR A 98 13.62 5.64 -16.95
N MET A 99 14.06 6.34 -18.00
CA MET A 99 14.43 7.77 -17.96
C MET A 99 13.26 8.72 -18.19
N ALA A 100 12.28 8.32 -19.00
CA ALA A 100 11.05 9.06 -19.30
C ALA A 100 10.33 9.65 -18.07
N PRO A 101 10.14 8.92 -16.94
CA PRO A 101 9.53 9.52 -15.76
C PRO A 101 10.30 10.73 -15.27
N PHE A 102 11.63 10.72 -15.26
CA PHE A 102 12.41 11.83 -14.70
C PHE A 102 12.34 13.07 -15.58
N THR A 103 12.41 12.90 -16.90
CA THR A 103 12.32 14.01 -17.86
C THR A 103 10.91 14.58 -17.97
N LEU A 104 9.87 13.77 -17.80
CA LEU A 104 8.47 14.23 -17.90
C LEU A 104 7.89 14.72 -16.56
N LEU A 105 8.25 14.11 -15.42
CA LEU A 105 7.71 14.53 -14.12
C LEU A 105 8.22 15.90 -13.67
N ALA A 106 9.50 16.20 -13.89
CA ALA A 106 10.10 17.46 -13.42
C ALA A 106 9.34 18.72 -13.91
N PRO A 107 9.00 18.86 -15.21
CA PRO A 107 8.23 20.02 -15.69
C PRO A 107 6.73 19.95 -15.38
N VAL A 108 6.16 18.75 -15.20
CA VAL A 108 4.71 18.58 -15.01
C VAL A 108 4.30 18.76 -13.55
N ILE A 109 5.09 18.29 -12.59
CA ILE A 109 4.70 18.29 -11.17
C ILE A 109 4.54 19.70 -10.61
N GLY A 110 5.42 20.65 -10.97
CA GLY A 110 5.33 22.03 -10.48
C GLY A 110 3.99 22.70 -10.83
N PRO A 111 3.67 22.87 -12.12
CA PRO A 111 2.40 23.48 -12.57
C PRO A 111 1.16 22.73 -12.09
N LEU A 112 1.20 21.39 -12.03
CA LEU A 112 0.06 20.58 -11.60
C LEU A 112 -0.23 20.75 -10.11
N LEU A 113 0.80 20.96 -9.28
CA LEU A 113 0.67 21.23 -7.84
C LEU A 113 0.18 22.66 -7.57
N ASP A 114 0.47 23.61 -8.45
CA ASP A 114 0.12 25.02 -8.27
C ASP A 114 -1.29 25.38 -8.76
N ARG A 115 -1.89 24.60 -9.68
CA ARG A 115 -3.21 24.90 -10.28
C ARG A 115 -4.41 24.28 -9.57
N LEU A 116 -4.22 23.28 -8.73
CA LEU A 116 -5.31 22.54 -8.08
C LEU A 116 -5.51 23.03 -6.63
N PRO A 117 -6.74 23.38 -6.20
CA PRO A 117 -7.02 23.56 -4.79
C PRO A 117 -6.73 22.24 -4.04
N HIS A 118 -5.78 22.27 -3.10
CA HIS A 118 -5.19 21.08 -2.45
C HIS A 118 -4.37 20.16 -3.38
N GLY A 119 -3.75 20.69 -4.44
CA GLY A 119 -3.02 19.94 -5.47
C GLY A 119 -2.01 18.91 -4.95
N ARG A 120 -1.37 19.18 -3.80
CA ARG A 120 -0.46 18.23 -3.13
C ARG A 120 -1.14 16.96 -2.62
N ARG A 121 -2.33 17.09 -2.04
CA ARG A 121 -3.11 15.95 -1.55
C ARG A 121 -3.73 15.17 -2.72
N ALA A 122 -4.22 15.89 -3.74
CA ALA A 122 -4.69 15.28 -4.98
C ALA A 122 -3.57 14.51 -5.69
N ALA A 123 -2.37 15.08 -5.81
CA ALA A 123 -1.22 14.42 -6.44
C ALA A 123 -0.81 13.13 -5.70
N MET A 124 -0.77 13.15 -4.37
CA MET A 124 -0.50 11.92 -3.60
C MET A 124 -1.61 10.88 -3.75
N ALA A 125 -2.88 11.30 -3.75
CA ALA A 125 -4.01 10.40 -3.98
C ALA A 125 -3.99 9.81 -5.39
N CYS A 126 -3.68 10.61 -6.42
CA CYS A 126 -3.54 10.14 -7.79
C CYS A 126 -2.37 9.16 -7.94
N ALA A 127 -1.22 9.41 -7.29
CA ALA A 127 -0.09 8.48 -7.32
C ALA A 127 -0.45 7.13 -6.68
N MET A 128 -1.16 7.14 -5.55
CA MET A 128 -1.65 5.92 -4.89
C MET A 128 -2.74 5.21 -5.70
N GLY A 129 -3.67 5.96 -6.29
CA GLY A 129 -4.72 5.42 -7.15
C GLY A 129 -4.17 4.79 -8.42
N ALA A 130 -3.24 5.47 -9.10
CA ALA A 130 -2.54 4.94 -10.26
C ALA A 130 -1.79 3.65 -9.90
N ARG A 131 -1.09 3.65 -8.77
CA ARG A 131 -0.40 2.47 -8.24
C ARG A 131 -1.35 1.29 -8.00
N ALA A 132 -2.49 1.51 -7.34
CA ALA A 132 -3.48 0.46 -7.10
C ALA A 132 -4.02 -0.11 -8.42
N LEU A 133 -4.41 0.76 -9.36
CA LEU A 133 -4.88 0.34 -10.69
C LEU A 133 -3.82 -0.47 -11.42
N LEU A 134 -2.56 -0.03 -11.39
CA LEU A 134 -1.45 -0.72 -12.05
C LEU A 134 -1.12 -2.06 -11.38
N ALA A 135 -1.18 -2.16 -10.05
CA ALA A 135 -1.03 -3.44 -9.34
C ALA A 135 -2.13 -4.44 -9.75
N LEU A 136 -3.36 -3.97 -9.93
CA LEU A 136 -4.48 -4.78 -10.42
C LEU A 136 -4.26 -5.23 -11.87
N VAL A 137 -3.80 -4.34 -12.76
CA VAL A 137 -3.42 -4.69 -14.13
C VAL A 137 -2.28 -5.71 -14.17
N LEU A 138 -1.23 -5.52 -13.35
CA LEU A 138 -0.14 -6.49 -13.21
C LEU A 138 -0.66 -7.87 -12.77
N SER A 139 -1.65 -7.93 -11.88
CA SER A 139 -2.19 -9.20 -11.37
C SER A 139 -2.82 -10.07 -12.47
N GLY A 140 -3.32 -9.44 -13.54
CA GLY A 140 -3.79 -10.14 -14.74
C GLY A 140 -2.63 -10.53 -15.67
N ALA A 141 -1.73 -9.58 -15.96
CA ALA A 141 -0.63 -9.78 -16.89
C ALA A 141 0.45 -10.78 -16.39
N VAL A 142 0.62 -10.89 -15.07
CA VAL A 142 1.60 -11.81 -14.46
C VAL A 142 1.26 -13.28 -14.72
N VAL A 143 -0.01 -13.60 -14.99
CA VAL A 143 -0.46 -14.97 -15.26
C VAL A 143 -0.13 -15.40 -16.69
N THR A 144 -0.17 -14.47 -17.65
CA THR A 144 0.11 -14.74 -19.06
C THR A 144 1.59 -14.59 -19.39
N GLY A 145 2.37 -13.83 -18.59
CA GLY A 145 3.79 -13.58 -18.85
C GLY A 145 4.06 -12.85 -20.17
N GLY A 146 3.01 -12.26 -20.76
CA GLY A 146 3.08 -11.61 -22.06
C GLY A 146 3.81 -10.27 -22.03
N ILE A 147 4.08 -9.71 -23.21
CA ILE A 147 4.80 -8.44 -23.38
C ILE A 147 4.15 -7.26 -22.63
N GLU A 148 2.84 -7.36 -22.32
CA GLU A 148 2.05 -6.38 -21.59
C GLU A 148 2.50 -6.21 -20.12
N LEU A 149 3.21 -7.20 -19.57
CA LEU A 149 3.81 -7.13 -18.24
C LEU A 149 4.83 -5.99 -18.12
N TYR A 150 5.58 -5.73 -19.19
CA TYR A 150 6.66 -4.73 -19.21
C TYR A 150 6.19 -3.28 -19.11
N PRO A 151 5.27 -2.78 -19.95
CA PRO A 151 4.75 -1.43 -19.83
C PRO A 151 4.00 -1.22 -18.52
N ALA A 152 3.30 -2.26 -18.02
CA ALA A 152 2.60 -2.17 -16.74
C ALA A 152 3.59 -2.05 -15.56
N ALA A 153 4.66 -2.85 -15.55
CA ALA A 153 5.71 -2.78 -14.53
C ALA A 153 6.44 -1.43 -14.56
N LEU A 154 6.69 -0.90 -15.77
CA LEU A 154 7.23 0.45 -15.95
C LEU A 154 6.28 1.53 -15.44
N GLY A 155 4.99 1.39 -15.68
CA GLY A 155 3.97 2.28 -15.11
C GLY A 155 4.02 2.33 -13.58
N VAL A 156 4.16 1.17 -12.93
CA VAL A 156 4.30 1.09 -11.46
C VAL A 156 5.55 1.81 -10.99
N LEU A 157 6.68 1.57 -11.67
CA LEU A 157 7.95 2.21 -11.32
C LEU A 157 7.85 3.74 -11.45
N VAL A 158 7.28 4.22 -12.55
CA VAL A 158 7.01 5.65 -12.80
C VAL A 158 6.13 6.23 -11.70
N ALA A 159 5.03 5.56 -11.33
CA ALA A 159 4.11 6.01 -10.29
C ALA A 159 4.80 6.10 -8.91
N SER A 160 5.62 5.10 -8.55
CA SER A 160 6.40 5.12 -7.31
C SER A 160 7.43 6.26 -7.30
N LYS A 161 8.09 6.54 -8.43
CA LYS A 161 9.00 7.70 -8.54
C LYS A 161 8.24 9.03 -8.45
N ALA A 162 7.07 9.14 -9.08
CA ALA A 162 6.21 10.32 -8.98
C ALA A 162 5.84 10.62 -7.52
N TYR A 163 5.44 9.60 -6.76
CA TYR A 163 5.17 9.73 -5.34
C TYR A 163 6.40 10.27 -4.58
N GLY A 164 7.59 9.73 -4.85
CA GLY A 164 8.84 10.18 -4.23
C GLY A 164 9.14 11.67 -4.48
N VAL A 165 8.93 12.14 -5.72
CA VAL A 165 9.12 13.55 -6.10
C VAL A 165 8.11 14.46 -5.39
N VAL A 166 6.82 14.10 -5.43
CA VAL A 166 5.76 14.86 -4.76
C VAL A 166 6.02 14.92 -3.26
N ARG A 167 6.36 13.79 -2.63
CA ARG A 167 6.72 13.72 -1.20
C ARG A 167 7.83 14.72 -0.87
N SER A 168 8.93 14.72 -1.62
CA SER A 168 10.05 15.63 -1.38
C SER A 168 9.64 17.12 -1.49
N ALA A 169 8.70 17.44 -2.37
CA ALA A 169 8.13 18.79 -2.47
C ALA A 169 7.17 19.13 -1.32
N VAL A 170 6.49 18.14 -0.74
CA VAL A 170 5.49 18.31 0.33
C VAL A 170 6.10 18.38 1.73
N VAL A 171 7.14 17.59 2.02
CA VAL A 171 7.75 17.49 3.37
C VAL A 171 8.06 18.85 4.01
N PRO A 172 8.71 19.82 3.33
CA PRO A 172 9.06 21.10 3.96
C PRO A 172 7.85 21.91 4.45
N ARG A 173 6.66 21.69 3.86
CA ARG A 173 5.44 22.41 4.24
C ARG A 173 4.64 21.76 5.36
N LEU A 174 4.92 20.49 5.65
CA LEU A 174 4.27 19.77 6.75
C LEU A 174 5.15 19.77 8.01
N LEU A 175 6.22 20.56 8.05
CA LEU A 175 7.18 20.52 9.14
C LEU A 175 6.63 21.26 10.38
N PRO A 176 6.48 20.59 11.55
CA PRO A 176 6.19 21.27 12.80
C PRO A 176 7.33 22.22 13.21
N PRO A 177 7.06 23.32 13.94
CA PRO A 177 8.10 24.26 14.38
C PRO A 177 9.23 23.64 15.20
N ARG A 178 8.96 22.51 15.86
CA ARG A 178 9.90 21.82 16.77
C ARG A 178 10.66 20.65 16.11
N VAL A 179 10.48 20.41 14.81
CA VAL A 179 11.08 19.26 14.11
C VAL A 179 11.94 19.79 12.96
N SER A 180 13.18 19.33 12.85
CA SER A 180 14.05 19.68 11.72
C SER A 180 13.75 18.84 10.47
N LEU A 181 14.10 19.35 9.28
CA LEU A 181 13.96 18.62 8.01
C LEU A 181 14.70 17.28 8.04
N VAL A 182 15.91 17.24 8.60
CA VAL A 182 16.70 16.00 8.73
C VAL A 182 15.93 14.99 9.59
N LYS A 183 15.41 15.41 10.74
CA LYS A 183 14.65 14.52 11.63
C LYS A 183 13.35 14.03 10.97
N ALA A 184 12.66 14.89 10.23
CA ALA A 184 11.48 14.50 9.46
C ALA A 184 11.84 13.47 8.38
N ASN A 185 12.89 13.71 7.60
CA ASN A 185 13.36 12.80 6.56
C ASN A 185 13.79 11.44 7.15
N SER A 186 14.52 11.44 8.27
CA SER A 186 14.90 10.21 8.97
C SER A 186 13.69 9.41 9.46
N ARG A 187 12.67 10.06 10.03
CA ARG A 187 11.43 9.39 10.48
C ARG A 187 10.66 8.77 9.31
N VAL A 188 10.56 9.50 8.20
CA VAL A 188 9.94 9.02 6.97
C VAL A 188 10.70 7.79 6.45
N THR A 189 12.01 7.89 6.26
CA THR A 189 12.84 6.78 5.76
C THR A 189 12.82 5.56 6.68
N LEU A 190 12.92 5.75 7.99
CA LEU A 190 12.86 4.66 8.97
C LEU A 190 11.50 3.95 8.92
N CYS A 191 10.40 4.70 8.84
CA CYS A 191 9.07 4.10 8.70
C CYS A 191 8.95 3.32 7.39
N GLY A 192 9.48 3.86 6.29
CA GLY A 192 9.59 3.17 5.02
C GLY A 192 10.34 1.85 5.14
N LEU A 193 11.52 1.84 5.75
CA LEU A 193 12.36 0.65 5.95
C LEU A 193 11.69 -0.41 6.83
N LEU A 194 11.02 0.00 7.91
CA LEU A 194 10.30 -0.93 8.78
C LEU A 194 9.10 -1.54 8.05
N ALA A 195 8.34 -0.72 7.31
CA ALA A 195 7.19 -1.19 6.55
C ALA A 195 7.62 -2.15 5.43
N THR A 196 8.68 -1.84 4.69
CA THR A 196 9.24 -2.75 3.67
C THR A 196 9.81 -4.02 4.30
N GLY A 197 10.51 -3.90 5.43
CA GLY A 197 11.07 -5.04 6.16
C GLY A 197 10.00 -6.04 6.64
N VAL A 198 8.81 -5.56 6.99
CA VAL A 198 7.65 -6.41 7.34
C VAL A 198 6.92 -6.91 6.09
N ALA A 199 6.75 -6.07 5.07
CA ALA A 199 6.02 -6.42 3.86
C ALA A 199 6.76 -7.42 2.97
N ALA A 200 8.10 -7.43 2.98
CA ALA A 200 8.91 -8.36 2.20
C ALA A 200 8.65 -9.84 2.54
N PRO A 201 8.73 -10.31 3.81
CA PRO A 201 8.42 -11.69 4.15
C PRO A 201 6.94 -12.03 3.94
N ILE A 202 6.02 -11.07 4.14
CA ILE A 202 4.59 -11.27 3.81
C ILE A 202 4.42 -11.50 2.31
N GLY A 203 5.04 -10.66 1.47
CA GLY A 203 5.05 -10.81 0.02
C GLY A 203 5.66 -12.13 -0.41
N ALA A 204 6.78 -12.54 0.20
CA ALA A 204 7.40 -13.84 -0.07
C ALA A 204 6.49 -15.01 0.31
N GLY A 205 5.77 -14.90 1.43
CA GLY A 205 4.76 -15.90 1.83
C GLY A 205 3.57 -15.96 0.86
N LEU A 206 3.06 -14.80 0.42
CA LEU A 206 2.02 -14.71 -0.59
C LEU A 206 2.47 -15.32 -1.93
N GLN A 207 3.73 -15.12 -2.30
CA GLN A 207 4.31 -15.66 -3.53
C GLN A 207 4.25 -17.19 -3.59
N GLN A 208 4.34 -17.88 -2.44
CA GLN A 208 4.22 -19.34 -2.38
C GLN A 208 2.83 -19.85 -2.78
N VAL A 209 1.79 -19.02 -2.65
CA VAL A 209 0.43 -19.34 -3.09
C VAL A 209 0.27 -19.06 -4.59
N GLY A 210 1.03 -18.11 -5.13
CA GLY A 210 1.17 -17.87 -6.55
C GLY A 210 1.53 -16.41 -6.90
N PRO A 211 1.98 -16.14 -8.15
CA PRO A 211 2.55 -14.86 -8.54
C PRO A 211 1.60 -13.64 -8.44
N ARG A 212 0.29 -13.89 -8.45
CA ARG A 212 -0.75 -12.86 -8.34
C ARG A 212 -0.99 -12.37 -6.92
N TRP A 213 -0.67 -13.17 -5.91
CA TRP A 213 -1.04 -12.89 -4.52
C TRP A 213 -0.32 -11.70 -3.91
N PRO A 214 1.00 -11.50 -4.12
CA PRO A 214 1.65 -10.29 -3.64
C PRO A 214 1.11 -9.04 -4.34
N LEU A 215 0.65 -9.14 -5.59
CA LEU A 215 0.05 -8.02 -6.33
C LEU A 215 -1.33 -7.63 -5.79
N TYR A 216 -2.15 -8.60 -5.38
CA TYR A 216 -3.39 -8.32 -4.63
C TYR A 216 -3.10 -7.70 -3.26
N GLY A 217 -2.05 -8.19 -2.57
CA GLY A 217 -1.57 -7.57 -1.34
C GLY A 217 -1.18 -6.10 -1.56
N ALA A 218 -0.44 -5.84 -2.63
CA ALA A 218 0.02 -4.51 -3.03
C ALA A 218 -1.09 -3.55 -3.48
N PHE A 219 -2.23 -4.08 -3.94
CA PHE A 219 -3.44 -3.33 -4.29
C PHE A 219 -4.25 -2.91 -3.06
N LEU A 220 -4.26 -3.76 -2.02
CA LEU A 220 -5.04 -3.53 -0.80
C LEU A 220 -4.43 -2.50 0.16
N ILE A 221 -3.12 -2.23 0.03
CA ILE A 221 -2.37 -1.28 0.87
C ILE A 221 -2.09 0.01 0.10
#